data_AF-A0A928V940-F1
#
_entry.id   AF-A0A928V940-F1
#
_cell.length_a   1.000
_cell.length_b   1.000
_cell.length_c   1.000
_cell.angle_alpha   90.00
_cell.angle_beta   90.00
_cell.angle_gamma   90.00
#
_symmetry.space_group_name_H-M   'P 1'
#
loop_
_entity.id
_entity.type
_entity.pdbx_description
1 polymer ?
#
loop_
_entity_poly.entity_id
_entity_poly.type
_entity_poly.pdbx_seq_one_letter_code
_entity_poly.pdbx_strand_id
1 'polypeptide(L)' 'MLGLGDLKQTRAYQEARQEEREELLTKTVPLLLQTGMSVEQIATQLDFPVETIQRFAPKTN' A
#
# COMPACT_ATOMS: atom_id res chain seq x y z
N MET A 1 25.33 -25.34 9.91
CA MET A 1 24.74 -24.30 10.79
C MET A 1 23.68 -23.58 9.98
N LEU A 2 22.40 -23.69 10.38
CA LEU A 2 21.29 -23.04 9.71
C LEU A 2 21.40 -21.53 10.00
N GLY A 3 21.96 -20.79 9.05
CA GLY A 3 22.18 -19.37 9.16
C GLY A 3 20.84 -18.64 9.17
N LEU A 4 20.48 -18.05 10.31
CA LEU A 4 19.34 -17.14 10.47
C LEU A 4 19.46 -15.84 9.62
N GLY A 5 20.49 -15.75 8.77
CA GLY A 5 20.72 -14.66 7.81
C GLY A 5 19.98 -14.83 6.48
N ASP A 6 19.83 -16.07 5.98
CA ASP A 6 19.27 -16.32 4.64
C ASP A 6 17.73 -16.31 4.60
N LEU A 7 17.08 -16.59 5.73
CA LEU A 7 15.61 -16.55 5.86
C LEU A 7 15.05 -15.13 5.82
N LYS A 8 15.89 -14.12 6.07
CA LYS A 8 15.50 -12.71 5.98
C LYS A 8 15.36 -12.20 4.55
N GLN A 9 15.80 -12.96 3.55
CA GLN A 9 15.83 -12.50 2.16
C GLN A 9 14.91 -13.26 1.20
N THR A 10 14.39 -14.43 1.58
CA THR A 10 13.88 -15.37 0.55
C THR A 10 12.36 -15.42 0.37
N ARG A 11 11.51 -15.17 1.38
CA ARG A 11 10.03 -15.06 1.19
C ARG A 11 9.35 -14.10 2.16
N ALA A 12 9.61 -14.26 3.47
CA ALA A 12 8.94 -13.47 4.51
C ALA A 12 9.18 -11.95 4.42
N TYR A 13 10.34 -11.52 3.92
CA TYR A 13 10.64 -10.08 3.75
C TYR A 13 9.94 -9.45 2.53
N GLN A 14 9.71 -10.25 1.49
CA GLN A 14 8.95 -9.82 0.32
C GLN A 14 7.47 -9.67 0.71
N GLU A 15 6.94 -10.66 1.43
CA GLU A 15 5.57 -10.68 1.93
C GLU A 15 5.31 -9.54 2.92
N ALA A 16 6.17 -9.35 3.92
CA ALA A 16 6.02 -8.27 4.90
C ALA A 16 6.02 -6.87 4.27
N ARG A 17 6.85 -6.65 3.24
CA ARG A 17 6.88 -5.37 2.51
C ARG A 17 5.63 -5.13 1.67
N GLN A 18 4.98 -6.20 1.23
CA GLN A 18 3.79 -6.12 0.39
C GLN A 18 2.56 -5.88 1.28
N GLU A 19 2.46 -6.59 2.40
CA GLU A 19 1.45 -6.38 3.44
C GLU A 19 1.52 -4.96 4.04
N GLU A 20 2.71 -4.46 4.37
CA GLU A 20 2.88 -3.08 4.85
C GLU A 20 2.36 -2.05 3.85
N ARG A 21 2.62 -2.26 2.55
CA ARG A 21 2.15 -1.34 1.50
C ARG A 21 0.63 -1.36 1.35
N GLU A 22 0.03 -2.54 1.37
CA GLU A 22 -1.42 -2.69 1.26
C GLU A 22 -2.15 -2.12 2.49
N GLU A 23 -1.62 -2.34 3.69
CA GLU A 23 -2.16 -1.74 4.91
C GLU A 23 -2.06 -0.21 4.89
N LEU A 24 -0.94 0.33 4.41
CA LEU A 24 -0.72 1.77 4.31
C LEU A 24 -1.71 2.38 3.32
N LEU A 25 -1.87 1.79 2.13
CA LEU A 25 -2.87 2.24 1.15
C LEU A 25 -4.30 2.15 1.70
N THR A 26 -4.65 1.05 2.38
CA THR A 26 -6.00 0.85 2.94
C THR A 26 -6.36 1.89 3.99
N LYS A 27 -5.39 2.36 4.79
CA LYS A 27 -5.63 3.39 5.83
C LYS A 27 -5.49 4.81 5.29
N THR A 28 -4.52 5.04 4.42
CA THR A 28 -4.16 6.38 3.94
C THR A 28 -5.06 6.85 2.79
N VAL A 29 -5.44 5.97 1.86
CA VAL A 29 -6.30 6.37 0.71
C VAL A 29 -7.65 6.94 1.17
N PRO A 30 -8.42 6.29 2.07
CA PRO A 30 -9.67 6.85 2.58
C PRO A 30 -9.49 8.16 3.35
N LEU A 31 -8.37 8.30 4.08
CA LEU A 31 -8.06 9.52 4.85
C LEU A 31 -7.79 10.70 3.91
N LEU A 32 -6.97 10.49 2.88
CA LEU A 32 -6.65 11.53 1.90
C LEU A 32 -7.88 11.94 1.07
N LEU A 33 -8.73 10.97 0.71
CA LEU A 33 -10.01 11.24 0.07
C LEU A 33 -10.94 12.08 0.98
N GLN A 34 -11.01 11.76 2.28
CA GLN A 34 -11.78 12.54 3.25
C GLN A 34 -11.24 13.97 3.43
N THR A 35 -9.93 14.18 3.28
CA THR A 35 -9.34 15.53 3.28
C THR A 35 -9.60 16.33 2.00
N GLY A 36 -10.26 15.73 1.00
CA GLY A 36 -10.64 16.38 -0.26
C GLY A 36 -9.64 16.20 -1.40
N MET A 37 -8.66 15.31 -1.29
CA MET A 37 -7.81 14.94 -2.43
C MET A 37 -8.55 14.04 -3.41
N SER A 38 -8.19 14.12 -4.71
CA SER A 38 -8.67 13.17 -5.71
C SER A 38 -7.82 11.90 -5.75
N VAL A 39 -8.39 10.82 -6.29
CA VAL A 39 -7.69 9.53 -6.49
C VAL A 39 -6.41 9.74 -7.34
N GLU A 40 -6.43 10.64 -8.34
CA GLU A 40 -5.25 10.90 -9.19
C GLU A 40 -4.14 11.66 -8.44
N GLN A 41 -4.52 12.60 -7.57
CA GLN A 41 -3.56 13.32 -6.72
C GLN A 41 -2.90 12.38 -5.72
N ILE A 42 -3.69 11.48 -5.13
CA ILE A 42 -3.20 10.45 -4.19
C ILE A 42 -2.26 9.49 -4.92
N ALA A 43 -2.63 9.02 -6.11
CA ALA A 43 -1.79 8.18 -6.96
C ALA A 43 -0.45 8.83 -7.26
N THR A 44 -0.45 10.12 -7.59
CA THR A 44 0.77 10.89 -7.87
C THR A 44 1.62 11.08 -6.61
N GLN A 45 1.03 11.37 -5.45
CA GLN A 45 1.77 11.58 -4.20
C GLN A 45 2.35 10.30 -3.61
N LEU A 46 1.61 9.19 -3.71
CA LEU A 46 2.05 7.90 -3.20
C LEU A 46 2.89 7.11 -4.23
N ASP A 47 3.02 7.63 -5.45
CA ASP A 47 3.69 6.97 -6.59
C ASP A 47 3.10 5.57 -6.89
N PHE A 48 1.78 5.47 -6.81
CA PHE A 48 1.04 4.25 -7.12
C PHE A 48 0.11 4.46 -8.32
N PRO A 49 -0.20 3.40 -9.08
CA PRO A 49 -1.20 3.46 -10.14
C PRO A 49 -2.56 3.92 -9.60
N VAL A 50 -3.24 4.79 -10.36
CA VAL A 50 -4.61 5.23 -10.04
C VAL A 50 -5.53 4.03 -9.84
N GLU A 51 -5.42 2.98 -10.65
CA GLU A 51 -6.19 1.75 -10.49
C GLU A 51 -5.95 1.02 -9.16
N THR A 52 -4.73 1.12 -8.62
CA THR A 52 -4.40 0.56 -7.31
C THR A 52 -5.07 1.39 -6.23
N ILE A 53 -4.90 2.72 -6.25
CA ILE A 53 -5.56 3.62 -5.29
C ILE A 53 -7.09 3.47 -5.35
N GLN A 54 -7.67 3.36 -6.55
CA GLN A 54 -9.11 3.17 -6.76
C GLN A 54 -9.64 1.88 -6.12
N ARG A 55 -8.83 0.81 -6.06
CA ARG A 55 -9.19 -0.45 -5.39
C ARG A 55 -9.26 -0.31 -3.87
N PHE A 56 -8.44 0.56 -3.30
CA PHE A 56 -8.41 0.85 -1.86
C PHE A 56 -9.28 2.06 -1.47
N ALA A 57 -9.75 2.83 -2.44
CA ALA A 57 -10.71 3.88 -2.24
C ALA A 57 -12.06 3.27 -1.79
N PRO A 58 -12.66 3.76 -0.70
CA PRO A 58 -13.99 3.33 -0.31
C PRO A 58 -14.96 3.72 -1.44
N LYS A 59 -15.74 2.75 -1.92
CA LYS A 59 -16.85 3.04 -2.83
C LYS A 59 -17.88 3.84 -2.05
N THR A 60 -17.82 5.17 -2.19
CA THR A 60 -18.86 6.07 -1.70
C THR A 60 -20.15 5.67 -2.41
N ASN A 61 -21.11 5.13 -1.66
CA ASN A 61 -22.48 4.85 -2.09
C ASN A 61 -23.33 6.09 -1.81
#